data_AF-A0A3B9P234-F1
#
_entry.id   AF-A0A3B9P234-F1
#
_cell.length_a   1.000
_cell.length_b   1.000
_cell.length_c   1.000
_cell.angle_alpha   90.00
_cell.angle_beta   90.00
_cell.angle_gamma   90.00
#
_symmetry.space_group_name_H-M   'P 1'
#
loop_
_entity.id
_entity.type
_entity.pdbx_description
1 polymer ?
#
loop_
_entity_poly.entity_id
_entity_poly.type
_entity_poly.pdbx_seq_one_letter_code
_entity_poly.pdbx_strand_id
1 'polypeptide(L)' 'MSQDQPLYGELVIPFNAENETVSRQQAKTRAAEIHKQIEQIAFYLAKERDFAPGHEVEDWLRAEIQVLKSLK' A
#
# COMPACT_ATOMS: atom_id res chain seq x y z
N MET A 1 -18.43 -51.97 -13.81
CA MET A 1 -17.41 -50.94 -14.09
C MET A 1 -18.08 -49.59 -13.94
N SER A 2 -17.97 -48.99 -12.75
CA SER A 2 -18.38 -47.59 -12.53
C SER A 2 -17.14 -46.88 -12.01
N GLN A 3 -16.52 -46.12 -12.90
CA GLN A 3 -15.48 -45.18 -12.53
C GLN A 3 -16.20 -43.91 -12.10
N ASP A 4 -16.26 -43.66 -10.79
CA ASP A 4 -16.57 -42.35 -10.22
C ASP A 4 -15.40 -41.41 -10.52
N GLN A 5 -15.26 -41.00 -11.78
CA GLN A 5 -14.36 -39.90 -12.13
C GLN A 5 -15.02 -38.59 -11.67
N PRO A 6 -14.38 -37.79 -10.80
CA PRO A 6 -14.90 -36.47 -10.50
C PRO A 6 -14.88 -35.62 -11.78
N LEU A 7 -16.07 -35.20 -12.19
CA LEU A 7 -16.26 -34.30 -13.33
C LEU A 7 -15.82 -32.89 -12.89
N TYR A 8 -14.87 -32.31 -13.62
CA TYR A 8 -14.38 -30.93 -13.49
C TYR A 8 -13.66 -30.58 -12.18
N GLY A 9 -12.32 -30.50 -12.27
CA GLY A 9 -11.67 -29.19 -12.18
C GLY A 9 -11.83 -28.39 -10.88
N GLU A 10 -11.94 -29.03 -9.72
CA GLU A 10 -11.60 -28.34 -8.48
C GLU A 10 -10.09 -28.06 -8.52
N LEU A 11 -9.74 -26.86 -9.00
CA LEU A 11 -8.54 -26.20 -8.54
C LEU A 11 -8.76 -25.96 -7.04
N VAL A 12 -8.52 -26.99 -6.24
CA VAL A 12 -8.46 -26.88 -4.78
C VAL A 12 -7.20 -26.05 -4.52
N ILE A 13 -7.32 -24.73 -4.64
CA ILE A 13 -6.33 -23.82 -4.07
C ILE A 13 -6.49 -24.03 -2.57
N PRO A 14 -5.52 -24.66 -1.86
CA PRO A 14 -5.61 -24.69 -0.42
C PRO A 14 -5.66 -23.24 0.05
N PHE A 15 -6.76 -22.89 0.72
CA PHE A 15 -6.93 -21.59 1.36
C PHE A 15 -5.91 -21.52 2.50
N ASN A 16 -4.68 -21.11 2.17
CA ASN A 16 -3.66 -20.79 3.15
C ASN A 16 -4.04 -19.43 3.75
N ALA A 17 -5.00 -19.44 4.67
CA ALA A 17 -5.45 -18.28 5.46
C ALA A 17 -4.26 -17.53 6.10
N GLU A 18 -3.24 -18.30 6.51
CA GLU A 18 -1.96 -17.81 7.04
C GLU A 18 -1.23 -16.88 6.04
N ASN A 19 -1.26 -17.20 4.74
CA ASN A 19 -0.54 -16.45 3.71
C ASN A 19 -1.27 -15.13 3.35
N GLU A 20 -2.61 -15.14 3.37
CA GLU A 20 -3.40 -13.92 3.18
C GLU A 20 -3.26 -12.94 4.35
N THR A 21 -3.23 -13.43 5.59
CA THR A 21 -3.11 -12.56 6.77
C THR A 21 -1.72 -11.91 6.86
N VAL A 22 -0.65 -12.66 6.59
CA VAL A 22 0.72 -12.14 6.54
C VAL A 22 0.89 -11.13 5.41
N SER A 23 0.39 -11.44 4.20
CA SER A 23 0.44 -10.52 3.05
C SER A 23 -0.32 -9.23 3.32
N ARG A 24 -1.50 -9.31 3.96
CA ARG A 24 -2.28 -8.13 4.35
C ARG A 24 -1.59 -7.31 5.43
N GLN A 25 -0.95 -7.94 6.41
CA GLN A 25 -0.22 -7.23 7.45
C GLN A 25 1.02 -6.54 6.88
N GLN A 26 1.75 -7.19 5.97
CA GLN A 26 2.89 -6.59 5.26
C GLN A 26 2.46 -5.42 4.36
N ALA A 27 1.32 -5.54 3.68
CA ALA A 27 0.76 -4.43 2.89
C ALA A 27 0.39 -3.24 3.79
N LYS A 28 -0.20 -3.50 4.97
CA LYS A 28 -0.52 -2.45 5.95
C LYS A 28 0.73 -1.76 6.49
N THR A 29 1.77 -2.51 6.86
CA THR A 29 3.01 -1.91 7.37
C THR A 29 3.70 -1.08 6.30
N ARG A 30 3.73 -1.57 5.04
CA ARG A 30 4.28 -0.81 3.91
C ARG A 30 3.48 0.46 3.62
N ALA A 31 2.14 0.39 3.66
CA ALA A 31 1.29 1.55 3.49
C ALA A 31 1.50 2.59 4.61
N ALA A 32 1.64 2.15 5.86
CA ALA A 32 1.93 3.03 6.99
C ALA A 32 3.29 3.71 6.86
N GLU A 33 4.31 2.99 6.38
CA GLU A 33 5.64 3.53 6.14
C GLU A 33 5.63 4.58 5.01
N ILE A 34 4.94 4.30 3.91
CA ILE A 34 4.75 5.27 2.81
C ILE A 34 4.04 6.52 3.32
N HIS A 35 2.97 6.35 4.11
CA HIS A 35 2.23 7.48 4.68
C HIS A 35 3.11 8.37 5.57
N LYS A 36 3.95 7.76 6.41
CA LYS A 36 4.90 8.48 7.25
C LYS A 36 5.92 9.27 6.44
N GLN A 37 6.41 8.70 5.33
CA GLN A 37 7.33 9.40 4.44
C GLN A 37 6.66 10.60 3.75
N ILE A 38 5.41 10.44 3.31
CA ILE A 38 4.61 11.53 2.72
C ILE A 38 4.43 12.66 3.76
N GLU A 39 4.02 12.32 4.98
CA GLU A 39 3.84 13.28 6.07
C GLU A 39 5.13 14.07 6.35
N GLN A 40 6.27 13.38 6.45
CA GLN A 40 7.56 14.03 6.68
C GLN A 40 7.94 15.00 5.56
N ILE A 41 7.78 14.58 4.30
CA ILE A 41 8.12 15.44 3.16
C ILE A 41 7.17 16.64 3.10
N ALA A 42 5.87 16.43 3.28
CA ALA A 42 4.88 17.51 3.31
C ALA A 42 5.19 18.52 4.43
N PHE A 43 5.60 18.04 5.61
CA PHE A 43 6.04 18.90 6.70
C PHE A 43 7.26 19.74 6.33
N TYR A 44 8.27 19.15 5.67
CA TYR A 44 9.44 19.91 5.22
C TYR A 44 9.09 20.94 4.14
N LEU A 45 8.22 20.60 3.19
CA LEU A 45 7.73 21.52 2.18
C LEU A 45 6.97 22.71 2.80
N ALA A 46 6.09 22.45 3.76
CA ALA A 46 5.40 23.50 4.49
C ALA A 46 6.40 24.34 5.30
N LYS A 47 7.41 23.72 5.92
CA LYS A 47 8.46 24.40 6.68
C LYS A 47 9.30 25.35 5.82
N GLU A 48 9.65 24.97 4.59
CA GLU A 48 10.36 25.85 3.64
C GLU A 48 9.57 27.11 3.29
N ARG A 49 8.27 27.09 3.56
CA ARG A 49 7.33 28.17 3.29
C ARG A 49 6.79 28.81 4.56
N ASP A 50 7.48 28.63 5.67
CA ASP A 50 7.10 29.13 7.00
C ASP A 50 5.66 28.73 7.41
N PHE A 51 5.21 27.55 6.96
CA PHE A 51 3.86 27.02 7.17
C PHE A 51 2.76 27.97 6.70
N ALA A 52 2.98 28.64 5.56
CA ALA A 52 1.97 29.50 4.94
C ALA A 52 0.64 28.74 4.69
N PRO A 53 -0.51 29.26 5.15
CA PRO A 53 -1.79 28.59 5.02
C PRO A 53 -2.27 28.53 3.55
N GLY A 54 -3.08 27.53 3.22
CA GLY A 54 -3.67 27.36 1.88
C GLY A 54 -2.81 26.54 0.91
N HIS A 55 -1.73 25.94 1.39
CA HIS A 55 -0.83 25.09 0.61
C HIS A 55 -0.71 23.66 1.12
N GLU A 56 -1.48 23.30 2.15
CA GLU A 56 -1.40 22.02 2.83
C GLU A 56 -1.65 20.85 1.85
N VAL A 57 -2.65 20.99 0.98
CA VAL A 57 -3.00 19.98 -0.03
C VAL A 57 -1.93 19.86 -1.12
N GLU A 58 -1.37 21.00 -1.54
CA GLU A 58 -0.33 21.03 -2.57
C GLU A 58 0.97 20.42 -2.05
N ASP A 59 1.35 20.74 -0.81
CA ASP A 59 2.54 20.19 -0.15
C ASP A 59 2.39 18.68 0.07
N TRP A 60 1.20 18.21 0.43
CA TRP A 60 0.87 16.78 0.49
C TRP A 60 0.99 16.10 -0.88
N LEU A 61 0.39 16.68 -1.92
CA LEU A 61 0.42 16.11 -3.27
C LEU A 61 1.86 16.02 -3.81
N ARG A 62 2.68 17.05 -3.58
CA ARG A 62 4.10 17.04 -3.95
C ARG A 62 4.87 15.95 -3.21
N ALA A 63 4.59 15.77 -1.92
CA ALA A 63 5.16 14.69 -1.13
C ALA A 63 4.79 13.30 -1.68
N GLU A 64 3.52 13.07 -2.02
CA GLU A 64 3.07 11.82 -2.64
C GLU A 64 3.80 11.53 -3.97
N ILE A 65 3.92 12.53 -4.85
CA ILE A 65 4.63 12.40 -6.12
C ILE A 65 6.10 12.04 -5.87
N GLN A 66 6.74 12.65 -4.88
CA GLN A 66 8.14 12.39 -4.55
C GLN A 66 8.34 10.95 -4.05
N VAL A 67 7.50 10.48 -3.12
CA VAL A 67 7.57 9.10 -2.61
C VAL A 67 7.28 8.09 -3.71
N LEU A 68 6.28 8.35 -4.56
CA LEU A 68 5.96 7.47 -5.69
C LEU A 68 7.12 7.34 -6.68
N LYS A 69 7.86 8.43 -6.94
CA LYS A 69 9.06 8.40 -7.77
C LYS A 69 10.18 7.57 -7.15
N SER A 70 10.34 7.60 -5.83
CA SER A 70 11.36 6.80 -5.13
C SER A 70 11.04 5.31 -5.06
N LEU A 71 9.79 4.91 -5.29
CA LEU A 71 9.34 3.52 -5.31
C LEU A 71 9.48 2.84 -6.69
N LYS A 72 9.85 3.61 -7.72
CA LYS A 72 9.92 3.19 -9.13
C LYS A 72 11.35 2.84 -9.54
#